data_AF-A0A9P7KMY1-F1
#
_entry.id   AF-A0A9P7KMY1-F1
#
_cell.length_a   1.000
_cell.length_b   1.000
_cell.length_c   1.000
_cell.angle_alpha   90.00
_cell.angle_beta   90.00
_cell.angle_gamma   90.00
#
_symmetry.space_group_name_H-M   'P 1'
#
loop_
_entity.id
_entity.type
_entity.pdbx_description
1 polymer ?
#
loop_
_entity_poly.entity_id
_entity_poly.type
_entity_poly.pdbx_seq_one_letter_code
_entity_poly.pdbx_strand_id
1 'polypeptide(L)'
;MNSRYLLYEAQQAHYFGLPANLSLASVTSTPATIAGLSHRIGFLKEGADADVVLWDSHPLQLGATPVKVWIDGILQIPVPPKTDEPPPDIEVGKGKEADQWRQPPDVPNWDKERKETLMWDGLPPLQGKPKKDITIFSNVKSVWMRGQGGQIQANFTANSEKEMGVVVVEDGKITCLGAACLAATSDTTNVVDLRGGSIAPGIMAYGSPLGLEEIAGEASTGDGKPYDAFAGNVPNILDDSGAIMRAMDALMFGTRNAL
;
A
#
# COMPACT_ATOMS: atom_id res chain seq x y z
N MET A 1 9.62 17.59 4.95
CA MET A 1 8.77 17.20 6.09
C MET A 1 9.65 17.12 7.32
N ASN A 2 9.32 17.81 8.42
CA ASN A 2 10.14 17.80 9.64
C ASN A 2 9.52 16.82 10.65
N SER A 3 10.32 15.87 11.14
CA SER A 3 9.86 14.80 12.06
C SER A 3 9.26 15.34 13.35
N ARG A 4 9.65 16.55 13.77
CA ARG A 4 9.13 17.21 14.97
C ARG A 4 7.62 17.51 14.90
N TYR A 5 7.06 17.63 13.69
CA TYR A 5 5.65 18.00 13.50
C TYR A 5 4.75 16.80 13.13
N LEU A 6 5.27 15.57 13.11
CA LEU A 6 4.48 14.40 12.68
C LEU A 6 3.20 14.21 13.49
N LEU A 7 3.26 14.38 14.80
CA LEU A 7 2.06 14.27 15.63
C LEU A 7 1.09 15.44 15.42
N TYR A 8 1.61 16.63 15.11
CA TYR A 8 0.77 17.78 14.75
C TYR A 8 0.01 17.55 13.43
N GLU A 9 0.64 16.91 12.44
CA GLU A 9 -0.06 16.52 11.20
C GLU A 9 -1.17 15.49 11.48
N ALA A 10 -0.92 14.52 12.37
CA ALA A 10 -1.95 13.57 12.81
C ALA A 10 -3.11 14.26 13.56
N GLN A 11 -2.80 15.30 14.35
CA GLN A 11 -3.81 16.15 14.99
C GLN A 11 -4.68 16.89 13.95
N GLN A 12 -4.05 17.48 12.93
CA GLN A 12 -4.78 18.15 11.84
C GLN A 12 -5.68 17.16 11.08
N ALA A 13 -5.17 15.97 10.75
CA ALA A 13 -5.96 14.93 10.10
C ALA A 13 -7.18 14.53 10.95
N HIS A 14 -7.01 14.39 12.26
CA HIS A 14 -8.12 14.13 13.17
C HIS A 14 -9.13 15.28 13.19
N TYR A 15 -8.65 16.53 13.26
CA TYR A 15 -9.47 17.73 13.24
C TYR A 15 -10.34 17.83 11.96
N PHE A 16 -9.80 17.41 10.81
CA PHE A 16 -10.52 17.37 9.53
C PHE A 16 -11.36 16.10 9.30
N GLY A 17 -11.55 15.26 10.32
CA GLY A 17 -12.53 14.17 10.30
C GLY A 17 -11.97 12.75 10.24
N LEU A 18 -10.64 12.56 10.29
CA LEU A 18 -10.07 11.22 10.42
C LEU A 18 -10.35 10.66 11.83
N PRO A 19 -10.84 9.41 11.98
CA PRO A 19 -11.05 8.80 13.29
C PRO A 19 -9.77 8.76 14.14
N ALA A 20 -9.88 9.00 15.45
CA ALA A 20 -8.73 9.15 16.36
C ALA A 20 -7.75 7.96 16.33
N ASN A 21 -8.28 6.73 16.27
CA ASN A 21 -7.48 5.51 16.19
C ASN A 21 -6.64 5.46 14.90
N LEU A 22 -7.22 5.86 13.76
CA LEU A 22 -6.51 5.90 12.48
C LEU A 22 -5.50 7.05 12.43
N SER A 23 -5.84 8.21 12.98
CA SER A 23 -4.92 9.34 13.09
C SER A 23 -3.67 8.96 13.89
N LEU A 24 -3.84 8.30 15.04
CA LEU A 24 -2.69 7.87 15.85
C LEU A 24 -1.93 6.71 15.19
N ALA A 25 -2.63 5.77 14.54
CA ALA A 25 -2.01 4.68 13.79
C ALA A 25 -1.13 5.19 12.63
N SER A 26 -1.53 6.29 11.98
CA SER A 26 -0.80 6.88 10.85
C SER A 26 0.64 7.30 11.19
N VAL A 27 0.93 7.56 12.47
CA VAL A 27 2.26 7.94 12.97
C VAL A 27 2.89 6.89 13.89
N THR A 28 2.25 5.74 14.11
CA THR A 28 2.74 4.66 14.99
C THR A 28 2.80 3.31 14.27
N SER A 29 1.69 2.57 14.27
CA SER A 29 1.61 1.19 13.76
C SER A 29 1.68 1.09 12.24
N THR A 30 1.09 2.03 11.50
CA THR A 30 1.11 2.03 10.04
C THR A 30 2.53 2.16 9.48
N PRO A 31 3.34 3.16 9.85
CA PRO A 31 4.71 3.25 9.36
C PRO A 31 5.58 2.08 9.85
N ALA A 32 5.38 1.59 11.09
CA ALA A 32 6.11 0.41 11.57
C ALA A 32 5.82 -0.84 10.75
N THR A 33 4.56 -1.04 10.33
CA THR A 33 4.16 -2.16 9.48
C THR A 33 4.76 -2.04 8.09
N ILE A 34 4.70 -0.86 7.48
CA ILE A 34 5.28 -0.61 6.15
C ILE A 34 6.81 -0.80 6.16
N ALA A 35 7.47 -0.41 7.25
CA ALA A 35 8.90 -0.61 7.43
C ALA A 35 9.31 -2.05 7.78
N GLY A 36 8.36 -2.98 7.95
CA GLY A 36 8.63 -4.35 8.38
C GLY A 36 9.05 -4.49 9.85
N LEU A 37 8.84 -3.46 10.66
CA LEU A 37 9.25 -3.37 12.07
C LEU A 37 8.09 -3.58 13.05
N SER A 38 6.92 -4.02 12.59
CA SER A 38 5.71 -4.26 13.41
C SER A 38 5.87 -5.36 14.48
N HIS A 39 6.92 -6.19 14.37
CA HIS A 39 7.29 -7.17 15.38
C HIS A 39 8.02 -6.54 16.58
N ARG A 40 8.55 -5.32 16.42
CA ARG A 40 9.32 -4.60 17.45
C ARG A 40 8.66 -3.31 17.93
N ILE A 41 8.24 -2.43 17.02
CA ILE A 41 7.81 -1.06 17.34
C ILE A 41 6.42 -0.73 16.78
N GLY A 42 5.87 0.41 17.23
CA GLY A 42 4.62 0.98 16.73
C GLY A 42 3.34 0.41 17.35
N PHE A 43 3.46 -0.58 18.24
CA PHE A 43 2.34 -1.18 18.97
C PHE A 43 2.63 -1.23 20.47
N LEU A 44 1.61 -0.93 21.28
CA LEU A 44 1.65 -1.15 22.72
C LEU A 44 1.11 -2.56 23.03
N LYS A 45 2.01 -3.55 23.03
CA LYS A 45 1.71 -4.96 23.32
C LYS A 45 2.91 -5.65 23.98
N GLU A 46 2.67 -6.78 24.65
CA GLU A 46 3.76 -7.60 25.19
C GLU A 46 4.72 -8.05 24.08
N GLY A 47 6.02 -8.03 24.38
CA GLY A 47 7.09 -8.38 23.44
C GLY A 47 7.52 -7.27 22.47
N ALA A 48 6.85 -6.11 22.46
CA ALA A 48 7.31 -4.94 21.72
C ALA A 48 8.38 -4.13 22.50
N ASP A 49 9.19 -3.37 21.78
CA ASP A 49 10.16 -2.43 22.32
C ASP A 49 9.40 -1.36 23.13
N ALA A 50 9.91 -1.02 24.31
CA ALA A 50 9.24 -0.14 25.27
C ALA A 50 9.40 1.36 24.91
N ASP A 51 9.02 1.70 23.69
CA ASP A 51 8.93 3.06 23.16
C ASP A 51 7.57 3.66 23.49
N VAL A 52 7.51 4.39 24.61
CA VAL A 52 6.25 4.87 25.19
C VAL A 52 6.33 6.36 25.45
N VAL A 53 5.26 7.08 25.15
CA VAL A 53 5.12 8.50 25.49
C VAL A 53 3.89 8.69 26.36
N LEU A 54 4.09 9.27 27.53
CA LEU A 54 3.03 9.73 28.40
C LEU A 54 2.74 11.20 28.09
N TRP A 55 1.47 11.52 27.87
CA TRP A 55 0.99 12.86 27.58
C TRP A 55 0.21 13.43 28.76
N ASP A 56 0.15 14.75 28.88
CA ASP A 56 -0.65 15.45 29.90
C ASP A 56 -2.16 15.41 29.61
N SER A 57 -2.49 15.24 28.34
CA SER A 57 -3.84 15.25 27.78
C SER A 57 -3.87 14.29 26.58
N HIS A 58 -5.02 14.18 25.90
CA HIS A 58 -5.12 13.29 24.76
C HIS A 58 -4.13 13.73 23.65
N PRO A 59 -3.30 12.84 23.08
CA PRO A 59 -2.23 13.22 22.16
C PRO A 59 -2.72 13.90 20.86
N LEU A 60 -3.98 13.69 20.49
CA LEU A 60 -4.62 14.38 19.35
C LEU A 60 -5.24 15.74 19.71
N GLN A 61 -5.17 16.17 20.96
CA GLN A 61 -5.66 17.48 21.40
C GLN A 61 -4.61 18.56 21.11
N LEU A 62 -5.05 19.71 20.58
CA LEU A 62 -4.18 20.85 20.35
C LEU A 62 -3.56 21.32 21.68
N GLY A 63 -2.24 21.43 21.71
CA GLY A 63 -1.49 21.81 22.91
C GLY A 63 -1.12 20.66 23.85
N ALA A 64 -1.46 19.40 23.51
CA ALA A 64 -0.99 18.24 24.25
C ALA A 64 0.55 18.22 24.29
N THR A 65 1.11 18.00 25.47
CA THR A 65 2.56 18.05 25.70
C THR A 65 3.04 16.70 26.24
N PRO A 66 4.14 16.13 25.70
CA PRO A 66 4.70 14.89 26.25
C PRO A 66 5.31 15.17 27.61
N VAL A 67 4.85 14.43 28.62
CA VAL A 67 5.28 14.52 30.02
C VAL A 67 6.48 13.61 30.26
N LYS A 68 6.41 12.37 29.76
CA LYS A 68 7.50 11.39 29.87
C LYS A 68 7.66 10.67 28.55
N VAL A 69 8.90 10.39 28.19
CA VAL A 69 9.25 9.64 26.98
C VAL A 69 10.20 8.54 27.39
N TRP A 70 9.86 7.29 27.09
CA TRP A 70 10.74 6.14 27.20
C TRP A 70 11.14 5.71 25.80
N ILE A 71 12.43 5.46 25.60
CA ILE A 71 13.00 4.85 24.39
C ILE A 71 13.70 3.59 24.84
N ASP A 72 13.35 2.44 24.26
CA ASP A 72 13.84 1.13 24.69
C ASP A 72 13.68 0.92 26.21
N GLY A 73 12.62 1.46 26.81
CA GLY A 73 12.36 1.41 28.25
C GLY A 73 13.23 2.33 29.12
N ILE A 74 14.11 3.13 28.52
CA ILE A 74 14.95 4.12 29.21
C ILE A 74 14.26 5.48 29.15
N LEU A 75 14.03 6.10 30.32
CA LEU A 75 13.40 7.41 30.42
C LEU A 75 14.32 8.51 29.85
N GLN A 76 13.84 9.25 28.86
CA GLN A 76 14.56 10.33 28.17
C GLN A 76 14.19 11.73 28.67
N ILE A 77 12.90 11.98 28.91
CA ILE A 77 12.41 13.27 29.42
C ILE A 77 12.01 13.10 30.89
N PRO A 78 12.83 13.58 31.84
CA PRO A 78 12.39 13.80 33.20
C PRO A 78 11.57 15.10 33.27
N VAL A 79 10.39 15.03 33.88
CA VAL A 79 9.65 16.24 34.27
C VAL A 79 10.42 16.90 35.42
N PRO A 80 10.90 18.15 35.30
CA PRO A 80 11.32 18.88 36.49
C PRO A 80 10.08 19.00 37.40
N PRO A 81 10.15 18.58 38.67
CA PRO A 81 8.98 18.59 39.54
C PRO A 81 8.43 20.02 39.63
N LYS A 82 7.10 20.18 39.52
CA LYS A 82 6.41 21.48 39.60
C LYS A 82 6.38 22.04 41.04
N THR A 83 6.97 21.32 42.00
CA THR A 83 7.00 21.58 43.44
C THR A 83 8.34 21.09 44.00
N ASP A 84 8.77 21.57 45.18
CA ASP A 84 9.96 21.12 45.92
C ASP A 84 9.89 19.64 46.38
N GLU A 85 9.05 18.83 45.77
CA GLU A 85 8.93 17.42 46.05
C GLU A 85 10.12 16.68 45.41
N PRO A 86 10.79 15.80 46.17
CA PRO A 86 11.83 14.96 45.60
C PRO A 86 11.24 14.17 44.43
N PRO A 87 11.97 14.06 43.31
CA PRO A 87 11.50 13.30 42.17
C PRO A 87 11.10 11.90 42.65
N PRO A 88 9.96 11.35 42.21
CA PRO A 88 9.53 10.03 42.64
C PRO A 88 10.65 9.04 42.33
N ASP A 89 11.01 8.22 43.32
CA ASP A 89 11.96 7.11 43.19
C ASP A 89 11.40 6.10 42.18
N ILE A 90 11.55 6.41 40.90
CA ILE A 90 11.30 5.50 39.79
C ILE A 90 12.63 4.83 39.55
N GLU A 91 12.76 3.57 39.97
CA GLU A 91 13.92 2.75 39.66
C GLU A 91 14.04 2.58 38.14
N VAL A 92 14.86 3.43 37.50
CA VAL A 92 15.24 3.28 36.10
C VAL A 92 16.21 2.11 36.01
N GLY A 93 15.76 1.00 35.42
CA GLY A 93 16.66 0.05 34.77
C GLY A 93 17.23 -1.10 35.60
N LYS A 94 16.64 -1.50 36.74
CA LYS A 94 16.95 -2.83 37.31
C LYS A 94 16.00 -3.89 36.74
N GLY A 95 16.36 -4.48 35.60
CA GLY A 95 15.54 -5.57 35.05
C GLY A 95 15.92 -6.13 33.68
N LYS A 96 16.75 -5.43 32.92
CA LYS A 96 17.19 -5.89 31.58
C LYS A 96 18.51 -6.68 31.59
N GLU A 97 18.89 -7.25 32.73
CA GLU A 97 20.10 -8.09 32.82
C GLU A 97 19.84 -9.56 32.42
N ALA A 98 18.58 -10.00 32.39
CA ALA A 98 18.23 -11.37 32.03
C ALA A 98 18.63 -11.69 30.58
N ASP A 99 19.10 -12.92 30.34
CA ASP A 99 19.57 -13.39 29.03
C ASP A 99 18.53 -13.22 27.91
N GLN A 100 17.24 -13.21 28.28
CA GLN A 100 16.10 -13.00 27.38
C GLN A 100 16.16 -11.65 26.65
N TRP A 101 16.72 -10.60 27.28
CA TRP A 101 16.88 -9.27 26.69
C TRP A 101 18.15 -9.12 25.84
N ARG A 102 19.04 -10.11 25.90
CA ARG A 102 20.28 -10.16 25.10
C ARG A 102 20.09 -10.95 23.82
N GLN A 103 19.01 -11.73 23.72
CA GLN A 103 18.67 -12.45 22.51
C GLN A 103 17.89 -11.53 21.58
N PRO A 104 18.28 -11.44 20.29
CA PRO A 104 17.49 -10.71 19.32
C PRO A 104 16.08 -11.33 19.25
N PRO A 105 15.02 -10.51 19.14
CA PRO A 105 13.67 -11.02 18.98
C PRO A 105 13.57 -11.88 17.71
N ASP A 106 12.66 -12.85 17.72
CA ASP A 106 12.39 -13.67 16.54
C ASP A 106 11.93 -12.76 15.39
N VAL A 107 12.80 -12.60 14.41
CA VAL A 107 12.50 -11.85 13.19
C VAL A 107 11.58 -12.69 12.30
N PRO A 108 10.57 -12.09 11.67
CA PRO A 108 9.80 -12.78 10.64
C PRO A 108 10.75 -13.31 9.56
N ASN A 109 10.51 -14.53 9.07
CA ASN A 109 11.33 -15.11 8.02
C ASN A 109 10.97 -14.48 6.66
N TRP A 110 11.84 -13.59 6.19
CA TRP A 110 11.73 -12.91 4.89
C TRP A 110 12.56 -13.59 3.78
N ASP A 111 12.99 -14.85 3.95
CA ASP A 111 13.86 -15.54 2.99
C ASP A 111 13.16 -15.75 1.64
N LYS A 112 11.84 -15.88 1.64
CA LYS A 112 11.06 -16.01 0.41
C LYS A 112 11.05 -14.69 -0.35
N GLU A 113 10.71 -13.60 0.32
CA GLU A 113 10.69 -12.25 -0.24
C GLU A 113 12.08 -11.86 -0.72
N ARG A 114 13.14 -12.14 0.06
CA ARG A 114 14.53 -11.90 -0.35
C ARG A 114 14.89 -12.69 -1.61
N LYS A 115 14.52 -13.98 -1.68
CA LYS A 115 14.75 -14.81 -2.87
C LYS A 115 13.97 -14.30 -4.07
N GLU A 116 12.72 -13.90 -3.88
CA GLU A 116 11.89 -13.32 -4.94
C GLU A 116 12.48 -11.98 -5.42
N THR A 117 12.88 -11.07 -4.52
CA THR A 117 13.57 -9.81 -4.86
C THR A 117 14.85 -10.07 -5.65
N LEU A 118 15.64 -11.08 -5.28
CA LEU A 118 16.88 -11.42 -5.98
C LEU A 118 16.64 -12.10 -7.33
N MET A 119 15.56 -12.89 -7.45
CA MET A 119 15.13 -13.50 -8.71
C MET A 119 14.58 -12.48 -9.70
N TRP A 120 13.93 -11.42 -9.21
CA TRP A 120 13.23 -10.45 -10.03
C TRP A 120 13.84 -9.05 -10.01
N ASP A 121 15.05 -8.91 -9.46
CA ASP A 121 15.77 -7.62 -9.33
C ASP A 121 14.91 -6.49 -8.75
N GLY A 122 14.08 -6.84 -7.75
CA GLY A 122 13.13 -5.92 -7.12
C GLY A 122 11.90 -5.54 -7.94
N LEU A 123 11.79 -5.98 -9.19
CA LEU A 123 10.59 -5.80 -10.00
C LEU A 123 9.57 -6.91 -9.69
N PRO A 124 8.27 -6.62 -9.61
CA PRO A 124 7.28 -7.68 -9.52
C PRO A 124 7.33 -8.53 -10.82
N PRO A 125 7.18 -9.86 -10.74
CA PRO A 125 7.08 -10.69 -11.94
C PRO A 125 5.93 -10.20 -12.82
N LEU A 126 6.27 -9.68 -14.00
CA LEU A 126 5.30 -9.19 -14.99
C LEU A 126 4.49 -10.34 -15.60
N GLN A 127 5.00 -11.56 -15.50
CA GLN A 127 4.26 -12.76 -15.84
C GLN A 127 3.32 -13.10 -14.68
N GLY A 128 2.02 -13.06 -14.93
CA GLY A 128 1.04 -13.54 -13.96
C GLY A 128 1.39 -14.97 -13.55
N LYS A 129 1.46 -15.26 -12.24
CA LYS A 129 1.67 -16.63 -11.75
C LYS A 129 0.48 -17.46 -12.23
N PRO A 130 0.64 -18.43 -13.15
CA PRO A 130 -0.46 -19.26 -13.59
C PRO A 130 -0.81 -20.20 -12.43
N LYS A 131 -1.72 -19.74 -11.58
CA LYS A 131 -2.30 -20.57 -10.55
C LYS A 131 -3.55 -21.17 -11.17
N LYS A 132 -3.56 -22.50 -11.31
CA LYS A 132 -4.78 -23.28 -11.53
C LYS A 132 -5.61 -23.19 -10.28
N ASP A 133 -6.27 -22.05 -10.10
CA ASP A 133 -7.05 -21.72 -8.92
C ASP A 133 -8.48 -21.50 -9.36
N ILE A 134 -9.35 -22.40 -8.91
CA ILE A 134 -10.78 -22.23 -9.02
C ILE A 134 -11.19 -21.28 -7.89
N THR A 135 -11.59 -20.07 -8.24
CA THR A 135 -12.10 -19.07 -7.30
C THR A 135 -13.60 -18.96 -7.44
N ILE A 136 -14.32 -19.10 -6.31
CA ILE A 136 -15.76 -18.91 -6.27
C ILE A 136 -16.05 -17.55 -5.63
N PHE A 137 -16.75 -16.68 -6.36
CA PHE A 137 -17.33 -15.46 -5.82
C PHE A 137 -18.77 -15.70 -5.42
N SER A 138 -19.07 -15.47 -4.14
CA SER A 138 -20.43 -15.55 -3.58
C SER A 138 -21.00 -14.15 -3.33
N ASN A 139 -22.32 -14.07 -3.23
CA ASN A 139 -23.06 -12.82 -3.01
C ASN A 139 -22.69 -11.70 -4.02
N VAL A 140 -22.75 -12.02 -5.30
CA VAL A 140 -22.47 -11.09 -6.39
C VAL A 140 -23.75 -10.38 -6.83
N LYS A 141 -23.73 -9.04 -6.85
CA LYS A 141 -24.89 -8.22 -7.26
C LYS A 141 -24.95 -8.01 -8.77
N SER A 142 -23.83 -7.76 -9.43
CA SER A 142 -23.81 -7.62 -10.88
C SER A 142 -22.50 -8.08 -11.50
N VAL A 143 -22.57 -8.57 -12.73
CA VAL A 143 -21.42 -9.04 -13.50
C VAL A 143 -21.43 -8.34 -14.85
N TRP A 144 -20.35 -7.62 -15.13
CA TRP A 144 -20.13 -6.87 -16.35
C TRP A 144 -19.05 -7.56 -17.17
N MET A 145 -19.29 -7.76 -18.46
CA MET A 145 -18.33 -8.36 -19.37
C MET A 145 -18.21 -7.54 -20.66
N ARG A 146 -17.06 -7.64 -21.33
CA ARG A 146 -16.89 -7.05 -22.65
C ARG A 146 -17.61 -7.93 -23.68
N GLY A 147 -18.59 -7.37 -24.39
CA GLY A 147 -19.25 -8.03 -25.50
C GLY A 147 -18.38 -8.09 -26.76
N GLN A 148 -18.87 -8.77 -27.80
CA GLN A 148 -18.13 -8.96 -29.07
C GLN A 148 -17.75 -7.64 -29.79
N GLY A 149 -18.42 -6.53 -29.47
CA GLY A 149 -18.12 -5.18 -30.01
C GLY A 149 -17.27 -4.30 -29.10
N GLY A 150 -16.63 -4.84 -28.06
CA GLY A 150 -15.80 -4.08 -27.12
C GLY A 150 -16.58 -3.23 -26.09
N GLN A 151 -17.90 -3.13 -26.22
CA GLN A 151 -18.76 -2.48 -25.23
C GLN A 151 -18.92 -3.35 -23.98
N ILE A 152 -18.91 -2.71 -22.81
CA ILE A 152 -19.17 -3.37 -21.53
C ILE A 152 -20.68 -3.52 -21.35
N GLN A 153 -21.15 -4.74 -21.12
CA GLN A 153 -22.57 -5.07 -20.94
C GLN A 153 -22.78 -5.81 -19.61
N ALA A 154 -23.92 -5.60 -18.98
CA ALA A 154 -24.32 -6.34 -17.78
C ALA A 154 -24.86 -7.71 -18.20
N ASN A 155 -24.15 -8.77 -17.83
CA ASN A 155 -24.56 -10.15 -18.10
C ASN A 155 -25.38 -10.74 -16.97
N PHE A 156 -25.24 -10.23 -15.75
CA PHE A 156 -26.05 -10.61 -14.60
C PHE A 156 -26.28 -9.39 -13.70
N THR A 157 -27.50 -9.22 -13.22
CA THR A 157 -27.87 -8.23 -12.20
C THR A 157 -28.91 -8.84 -11.28
N ALA A 158 -28.63 -8.86 -9.98
CA ALA A 158 -29.57 -9.31 -8.95
C ALA A 158 -30.65 -8.24 -8.74
N ASN A 159 -31.91 -8.64 -8.78
CA ASN A 159 -33.06 -7.74 -8.61
C ASN A 159 -33.40 -7.50 -7.12
N SER A 160 -32.92 -8.36 -6.22
CA SER A 160 -33.12 -8.24 -4.77
C SER A 160 -31.93 -8.80 -3.99
N GLU A 161 -31.80 -8.42 -2.72
CA GLU A 161 -30.74 -8.93 -1.83
C GLU A 161 -30.80 -10.46 -1.60
N LYS A 162 -31.93 -11.09 -1.93
CA LYS A 162 -32.13 -12.55 -1.79
C LYS A 162 -31.76 -13.33 -3.06
N GLU A 163 -31.51 -12.66 -4.18
CA GLU A 163 -31.23 -13.27 -5.49
C GLU A 163 -29.78 -12.99 -5.94
N MET A 164 -28.86 -13.05 -4.98
CA MET A 164 -27.46 -12.79 -5.25
C MET A 164 -26.84 -13.94 -6.04
N GLY A 165 -26.02 -13.58 -7.03
CA GLY A 165 -25.39 -14.54 -7.93
C GLY A 165 -24.14 -15.17 -7.34
N VAL A 166 -23.79 -16.34 -7.87
CA VAL A 166 -22.49 -16.98 -7.67
C VAL A 166 -21.73 -16.97 -8.99
N VAL A 167 -20.43 -16.70 -8.95
CA VAL A 167 -19.56 -16.67 -10.14
C VAL A 167 -18.37 -17.57 -9.90
N VAL A 168 -18.12 -18.50 -10.82
CA VAL A 168 -16.96 -19.39 -10.78
C VAL A 168 -15.94 -18.92 -11.81
N VAL A 169 -14.71 -18.70 -11.36
CA VAL A 169 -13.59 -18.29 -12.19
C VAL A 169 -12.52 -19.37 -12.12
N GLU A 170 -12.14 -19.90 -13.27
CA GLU A 170 -11.08 -20.89 -13.43
C GLU A 170 -10.04 -20.33 -14.40
N ASP A 171 -8.76 -20.35 -14.02
CA ASP A 171 -7.65 -19.83 -14.84
C ASP A 171 -7.88 -18.39 -15.36
N GLY A 172 -8.53 -17.55 -14.54
CA GLY A 172 -8.85 -16.15 -14.88
C GLY A 172 -10.01 -15.98 -15.89
N LYS A 173 -10.73 -17.05 -16.22
CA LYS A 173 -11.93 -17.01 -17.07
C LYS A 173 -13.17 -17.39 -16.27
N ILE A 174 -14.27 -16.67 -16.50
CA ILE A 174 -15.57 -17.01 -15.90
C ILE A 174 -16.09 -18.27 -16.60
N THR A 175 -16.25 -19.37 -15.85
CA THR A 175 -16.76 -20.65 -16.35
C THR A 175 -18.25 -20.83 -16.07
N CYS A 176 -18.75 -20.27 -14.96
CA CYS A 176 -20.15 -20.41 -14.57
C CYS A 176 -20.69 -19.15 -13.88
N LEU A 177 -21.96 -18.82 -14.14
CA LEU A 177 -22.72 -17.70 -13.57
C LEU A 177 -24.09 -18.15 -13.06
N GLY A 178 -24.42 -17.83 -11.82
CA GLY A 178 -25.73 -18.08 -11.20
C GLY A 178 -25.70 -19.06 -10.03
N ALA A 179 -26.84 -19.19 -9.32
CA ALA A 179 -26.95 -20.01 -8.10
C ALA A 179 -26.71 -21.52 -8.33
N ALA A 180 -26.94 -22.02 -9.54
CA ALA A 180 -26.71 -23.42 -9.91
C ALA A 180 -25.22 -23.82 -9.97
N CYS A 181 -24.30 -22.85 -9.95
CA CYS A 181 -22.86 -23.08 -10.08
C CYS A 181 -22.19 -23.64 -8.82
N LEU A 182 -22.88 -23.64 -7.67
CA LEU A 182 -22.38 -24.18 -6.39
C LEU A 182 -22.26 -25.71 -6.39
N ALA A 183 -23.00 -26.41 -7.25
CA ALA A 183 -23.05 -27.88 -7.27
C ALA A 183 -21.91 -28.53 -8.10
N ALA A 184 -21.14 -27.74 -8.85
CA ALA A 184 -20.21 -28.23 -9.87
C ALA A 184 -18.76 -28.42 -9.38
N THR A 185 -18.46 -28.15 -8.11
CA THR A 185 -17.08 -27.95 -7.66
C THR A 185 -16.84 -28.57 -6.28
N SER A 186 -16.37 -29.83 -6.25
CA SER A 186 -16.11 -30.60 -5.02
C SER A 186 -14.74 -30.37 -4.39
N ASP A 187 -13.82 -29.64 -5.03
CA ASP A 187 -12.49 -29.32 -4.51
C ASP A 187 -12.15 -27.85 -4.75
N THR A 188 -12.56 -26.93 -3.87
CA THR A 188 -12.27 -25.50 -4.02
C THR A 188 -11.44 -24.93 -2.89
N THR A 189 -10.31 -24.31 -3.26
CA THR A 189 -9.33 -23.73 -2.34
C THR A 189 -9.67 -22.30 -1.90
N ASN A 190 -10.48 -21.53 -2.65
CA ASN A 190 -10.72 -20.11 -2.37
C ASN A 190 -12.16 -19.65 -2.67
N VAL A 191 -12.93 -19.38 -1.62
CA VAL A 191 -14.26 -18.75 -1.69
C VAL A 191 -14.16 -17.31 -1.22
N VAL A 192 -14.61 -16.37 -2.06
CA VAL A 192 -14.60 -14.93 -1.79
C VAL A 192 -16.04 -14.43 -1.75
N ASP A 193 -16.44 -13.84 -0.62
CA ASP A 193 -17.76 -13.22 -0.48
C ASP A 193 -17.70 -11.74 -0.88
N LEU A 194 -18.46 -11.37 -1.92
CA LEU A 194 -18.53 -9.99 -2.43
C LEU A 194 -19.54 -9.10 -1.70
N ARG A 195 -20.38 -9.65 -0.81
CA ARG A 195 -21.32 -8.89 0.05
C ARG A 195 -22.12 -7.81 -0.69
N GLY A 196 -22.67 -8.09 -1.87
CA GLY A 196 -23.35 -7.05 -2.66
C GLY A 196 -22.49 -6.37 -3.73
N GLY A 197 -21.24 -6.78 -3.86
CA GLY A 197 -20.29 -6.24 -4.82
C GLY A 197 -20.55 -6.67 -6.26
N SER A 198 -19.81 -6.04 -7.17
CA SER A 198 -19.95 -6.23 -8.61
C SER A 198 -18.62 -6.69 -9.22
N ILE A 199 -18.69 -7.57 -10.22
CA ILE A 199 -17.52 -8.02 -11.00
C ILE A 199 -17.54 -7.26 -12.33
N ALA A 200 -16.42 -6.65 -12.70
CA ALA A 200 -16.28 -5.94 -13.96
C ALA A 200 -14.93 -6.26 -14.62
N PRO A 201 -14.77 -6.04 -15.94
CA PRO A 201 -13.50 -6.22 -16.61
C PRO A 201 -12.45 -5.29 -15.98
N GLY A 202 -11.20 -5.74 -15.91
CA GLY A 202 -10.10 -4.91 -15.41
C GLY A 202 -10.04 -3.57 -16.15
N ILE A 203 -10.06 -2.48 -15.39
CA ILE A 203 -9.78 -1.14 -15.92
C ILE A 203 -8.27 -0.98 -15.86
N MET A 204 -7.61 -1.00 -17.02
CA MET A 204 -6.22 -0.59 -17.11
C MET A 204 -6.20 0.93 -17.25
N ALA A 205 -5.83 1.62 -16.17
CA ALA A 205 -5.39 3.00 -16.21
C ALA A 205 -3.87 3.00 -16.14
N TYR A 206 -3.19 3.53 -17.16
CA TYR A 206 -1.76 3.82 -17.05
C TYR A 206 -1.60 5.16 -16.32
N GLY A 207 -0.65 5.20 -15.37
CA GLY A 207 -0.46 6.30 -14.44
C GLY A 207 0.19 7.55 -15.04
N SER A 208 0.15 8.61 -14.21
CA SER A 208 0.65 9.98 -14.32
C SER A 208 1.52 10.33 -15.54
N PRO A 209 1.17 11.38 -16.33
CA PRO A 209 2.10 12.02 -17.24
C PRO A 209 3.10 12.88 -16.44
N LEU A 210 3.85 12.27 -15.52
CA LEU A 210 4.98 12.93 -14.88
C LEU A 210 6.18 12.73 -15.79
N GLY A 211 6.52 13.78 -16.56
CA GLY A 211 7.62 13.79 -17.52
C GLY A 211 7.23 14.21 -18.94
N LEU A 212 5.95 14.48 -19.21
CA LEU A 212 5.45 14.96 -20.52
C LEU A 212 4.79 16.34 -20.40
N GLU A 213 5.27 17.21 -19.51
CA GLU A 213 4.85 18.62 -19.56
C GLU A 213 5.73 19.35 -20.58
N GLU A 214 5.27 19.33 -21.82
CA GLU A 214 5.67 20.24 -22.88
C GLU A 214 5.37 21.69 -22.45
N ILE A 215 6.32 22.61 -22.63
CA ILE A 215 6.00 24.04 -22.50
C ILE A 215 5.16 24.38 -23.73
N ALA A 216 3.84 24.44 -23.58
CA ALA A 216 2.89 24.60 -24.69
C ALA A 216 3.14 25.83 -25.59
N GLY A 217 3.97 26.79 -25.15
CA GLY A 217 4.37 27.97 -25.92
C GLY A 217 5.75 27.89 -26.62
N GLU A 218 6.53 26.82 -26.42
CA GLU A 218 7.90 26.71 -26.94
C GLU A 218 8.02 25.50 -27.88
N ALA A 219 8.02 25.78 -29.19
CA ALA A 219 8.00 24.75 -30.23
C ALA A 219 9.24 23.84 -30.25
N SER A 220 10.35 24.27 -29.63
CA SER A 220 11.57 23.47 -29.52
C SER A 220 11.52 22.41 -28.42
N THR A 221 10.53 22.46 -27.52
CA THR A 221 10.34 21.46 -26.47
C THR A 221 9.58 20.22 -26.96
N GLY A 222 8.81 20.38 -28.04
CA GLY A 222 7.99 19.32 -28.62
C GLY A 222 8.80 18.22 -29.30
N ASP A 223 8.42 16.97 -29.06
CA ASP A 223 8.90 15.77 -29.78
C ASP A 223 8.57 15.76 -31.30
N GLY A 224 7.97 16.85 -31.81
CA GLY A 224 7.59 17.00 -33.20
C GLY A 224 6.38 16.14 -33.60
N LYS A 225 6.15 15.97 -34.90
CA LYS A 225 5.10 15.06 -35.38
C LYS A 225 5.62 13.63 -35.33
N PRO A 226 4.91 12.69 -34.66
CA PRO A 226 5.30 11.29 -34.66
C PRO A 226 5.29 10.74 -36.09
N TYR A 227 6.28 9.91 -36.41
CA TYR A 227 6.38 9.26 -37.71
C TYR A 227 5.25 8.24 -37.87
N ASP A 228 4.48 8.35 -38.96
CA ASP A 228 3.40 7.39 -39.25
C ASP A 228 3.99 6.12 -39.88
N ALA A 229 4.17 5.10 -39.04
CA ALA A 229 4.69 3.79 -39.42
C ALA A 229 3.78 3.02 -40.41
N PHE A 230 2.54 3.48 -40.63
CA PHE A 230 1.65 2.90 -41.64
C PHE A 230 1.78 3.56 -43.02
N ALA A 231 2.41 4.73 -43.10
CA ALA A 231 2.57 5.49 -44.35
C ALA A 231 3.95 5.27 -45.04
N GLY A 232 4.95 4.77 -44.32
CA GLY A 232 6.29 4.52 -44.88
C GLY A 232 7.22 3.72 -43.97
N ASN A 233 8.32 3.23 -44.54
CA ASN A 233 9.35 2.52 -43.78
C ASN A 233 10.18 3.49 -42.94
N VAL A 234 10.41 3.12 -41.69
CA VAL A 234 11.22 3.89 -40.73
C VAL A 234 12.65 4.10 -41.25
N PRO A 235 13.25 5.29 -41.12
CA PRO A 235 14.64 5.53 -41.52
C PRO A 235 15.63 4.60 -40.81
N ASN A 236 16.61 4.06 -41.54
CA ASN A 236 17.61 3.11 -41.04
C ASN A 236 18.45 3.62 -39.85
N ILE A 237 18.45 4.92 -39.55
CA ILE A 237 19.13 5.49 -38.37
C ILE A 237 18.51 5.03 -37.04
N LEU A 238 17.23 4.62 -37.06
CA LEU A 238 16.49 4.20 -35.87
C LEU A 238 16.69 2.72 -35.51
N ASP A 239 17.45 1.96 -36.32
CA ASP A 239 17.91 0.57 -36.14
C ASP A 239 16.83 -0.49 -35.79
N ASP A 240 15.56 -0.09 -35.68
CA ASP A 240 14.42 -0.93 -35.35
C ASP A 240 13.37 -0.90 -36.48
N SER A 241 13.29 -2.01 -37.21
CA SER A 241 12.38 -2.22 -38.35
C SER A 241 10.88 -2.14 -37.99
N GLY A 242 10.53 -2.12 -36.70
CA GLY A 242 9.14 -2.14 -36.22
C GLY A 242 8.56 -0.78 -35.82
N ALA A 243 9.32 0.31 -35.88
CA ALA A 243 8.90 1.63 -35.38
C ALA A 243 8.40 1.61 -33.92
N ILE A 244 8.88 0.67 -33.09
CA ILE A 244 8.46 0.61 -31.69
C ILE A 244 9.21 1.73 -30.98
N MET A 245 8.52 2.84 -30.73
CA MET A 245 9.01 3.94 -29.89
C MET A 245 9.35 3.36 -28.51
N ARG A 246 10.63 3.10 -28.27
CA ARG A 246 11.13 2.63 -26.99
C ARG A 246 11.44 3.87 -26.16
N ALA A 247 10.67 4.11 -25.11
CA ALA A 247 11.02 5.15 -24.14
C ALA A 247 12.36 4.77 -23.50
N MET A 248 13.42 5.49 -23.84
CA MET A 248 14.69 5.46 -23.13
C MET A 248 14.53 6.44 -21.97
N ASP A 249 14.30 5.90 -20.78
CA ASP A 249 14.15 6.66 -19.55
C ASP A 249 15.46 7.40 -19.25
N ALA A 250 15.54 8.67 -19.66
CA ALA A 250 16.66 9.54 -19.35
C ALA A 250 16.33 10.27 -18.05
N LEU A 251 16.94 9.81 -16.97
CA LEU A 251 16.83 10.39 -15.64
C LEU A 251 17.54 11.76 -15.63
N MET A 252 16.81 12.85 -15.85
CA MET A 252 17.36 14.20 -15.85
C MET A 252 17.45 14.74 -14.41
N PHE A 253 18.66 14.84 -13.87
CA PHE A 253 18.91 15.56 -12.62
C PHE A 253 18.92 17.07 -12.88
N GLY A 254 17.80 17.75 -12.59
CA GLY A 254 17.78 19.21 -12.49
C GLY A 254 18.56 19.66 -11.24
N THR A 255 19.71 20.30 -11.43
CA THR A 255 20.38 21.01 -10.33
C THR A 255 19.74 22.38 -10.12
N ARG A 256 19.56 22.77 -8.85
CA ARG A 256 18.83 23.96 -8.42
C ARG A 256 19.47 25.30 -8.84
N ASN A 257 20.59 25.32 -9.56
CA ASN A 257 21.27 26.54 -10.01
C ASN A 257 22.11 26.29 -11.28
N ALA A 258 21.47 26.33 -12.44
CA ALA A 258 22.16 26.55 -13.71
C ALA A 258 21.66 27.90 -14.27
N LEU A 259 22.46 28.94 -13.96
CA LEU A 259 22.50 30.33 -14.44
C LEU A 259 21.19 31.03 -14.83
#